data_AF-A0A947LS00-F1
#
_entry.id   AF-A0A947LS00-F1
#
_cell.length_a   1.000
_cell.length_b   1.000
_cell.length_c   1.000
_cell.angle_alpha   90.00
_cell.angle_beta   90.00
_cell.angle_gamma   90.00
#
_symmetry.space_group_name_H-M   'P 1'
#
loop_
_entity.id
_entity.type
_entity.pdbx_description
1 polymer ?
#
loop_
_entity_poly.entity_id
_entity_poly.type
_entity_poly.pdbx_seq_one_letter_code
_entity_poly.pdbx_strand_id
1 'polypeptide(L)'
;MTLHMTTLAGGNALSSFRAQQLQPALEAIHPKISGIAARFVHLVATDAAPTPTEQERLAALLTYGDPYAGPEDGAVLIVTPRLGTLSPWASKATDIARNCGIAIRRVERITEYRISL
;
A
#
# COMPACT_ATOMS: atom_id res chain seq x y z
N MET A 1 15.00 -12.61 17.95
CA MET A 1 15.20 -11.59 16.90
C MET A 1 13.92 -10.78 16.81
N THR A 2 14.02 -9.45 16.98
CA THR A 2 12.87 -8.54 16.92
C THR A 2 12.63 -8.15 15.46
N LEU A 3 11.39 -8.28 15.00
CA LEU A 3 11.03 -7.88 13.64
C LEU A 3 10.82 -6.37 13.59
N HIS A 4 11.51 -5.68 12.68
CA HIS A 4 11.31 -4.26 12.43
C HIS A 4 10.34 -4.08 11.26
N MET A 5 9.26 -3.32 11.48
CA MET A 5 8.27 -2.99 10.47
C MET A 5 8.47 -1.56 9.99
N THR A 6 8.58 -1.39 8.67
CA THR A 6 8.57 -0.08 8.02
C THR A 6 7.40 -0.01 7.05
N THR A 7 6.61 1.06 7.15
CA THR A 7 5.45 1.30 6.30
C THR A 7 5.79 2.36 5.28
N LEU A 8 5.54 2.10 4.00
CA LEU A 8 5.83 3.04 2.92
C LEU A 8 4.56 3.27 2.09
N ALA A 9 4.11 4.51 1.99
CA ALA A 9 3.02 4.89 1.10
C ALA A 9 3.44 4.64 -0.36
N GLY A 10 2.53 4.06 -1.15
CA GLY A 10 2.74 3.76 -2.57
C GLY A 10 1.86 4.61 -3.47
N GLY A 11 1.86 4.24 -4.76
CA GLY A 11 1.06 4.92 -5.79
C GLY A 11 -0.44 4.65 -5.71
N ASN A 12 -1.16 5.26 -6.63
CA ASN A 12 -2.60 5.14 -6.78
C ASN A 12 -3.02 3.68 -7.05
N ALA A 13 -3.98 3.20 -6.26
CA ALA A 13 -4.53 1.85 -6.40
C ALA A 13 -5.93 1.84 -7.05
N LEU A 14 -6.53 3.02 -7.25
CA LEU A 14 -7.87 3.16 -7.83
C LEU A 14 -7.89 4.34 -8.81
N SER A 15 -8.02 4.06 -10.11
CA SER A 15 -8.12 5.14 -11.10
C SER A 15 -9.40 5.96 -10.91
N SER A 16 -9.38 7.23 -11.32
CA SER A 16 -10.54 8.13 -11.24
C SER A 16 -11.77 7.54 -11.93
N PHE A 17 -11.59 6.89 -13.08
CA PHE A 17 -12.65 6.18 -13.78
C PHE A 17 -13.28 5.06 -12.95
N ARG A 18 -12.46 4.24 -12.27
CA ARG A 18 -12.97 3.18 -11.40
C ARG A 18 -13.63 3.72 -10.14
N ALA A 19 -13.09 4.79 -9.55
CA ALA A 19 -13.72 5.48 -8.42
C ALA A 19 -15.12 6.00 -8.80
N GLN A 20 -15.25 6.66 -9.95
CA GLN A 20 -16.54 7.13 -10.48
C GLN A 20 -17.52 5.98 -10.76
N GLN A 21 -17.05 4.83 -11.25
CA GLN A 21 -17.90 3.66 -11.44
C GLN A 21 -18.44 3.07 -10.13
N LEU A 22 -17.69 3.18 -9.04
CA LEU A 22 -18.10 2.68 -7.72
C LEU A 22 -19.05 3.64 -6.99
N GLN A 23 -18.98 4.93 -7.30
CA GLN A 23 -19.70 5.99 -6.60
C GLN A 23 -21.22 5.73 -6.47
N PRO A 24 -21.97 5.36 -7.54
CA PRO A 24 -23.41 5.10 -7.41
C PRO A 24 -23.75 3.95 -6.46
N ALA A 25 -22.91 2.92 -6.41
CA ALA A 25 -23.11 1.79 -5.51
C ALA A 25 -22.83 2.18 -4.05
N LEU A 26 -21.87 3.06 -3.81
CA LEU A 26 -21.58 3.59 -2.47
C LEU A 26 -22.69 4.54 -1.98
N GLU A 27 -23.17 5.44 -2.85
CA GLU A 27 -24.30 6.32 -2.53
C GLU A 27 -25.57 5.54 -2.18
N ALA A 28 -25.83 4.42 -2.88
CA ALA A 28 -26.94 3.53 -2.58
C ALA A 28 -26.83 2.85 -1.20
N ILE A 29 -25.61 2.66 -0.68
CA ILE A 29 -25.38 2.17 0.69
C ILE A 29 -25.59 3.30 1.70
N HIS A 30 -25.02 4.48 1.45
CA HIS A 30 -25.22 5.65 2.29
C HIS A 30 -25.02 6.96 1.50
N PRO A 31 -26.02 7.86 1.45
CA PRO A 31 -26.02 9.02 0.55
C PRO A 31 -24.99 10.10 0.90
N LYS A 32 -24.39 10.06 2.09
CA LYS A 32 -23.29 10.97 2.44
C LYS A 32 -21.96 10.54 1.82
N ILE A 33 -21.79 9.31 1.34
CA ILE A 33 -20.50 8.91 0.76
C ILE A 33 -20.27 9.72 -0.52
N SER A 34 -19.38 10.70 -0.46
CA SER A 34 -19.13 11.70 -1.51
C SER A 34 -17.92 11.37 -2.38
N GLY A 35 -17.11 10.40 -1.96
CA GLY A 35 -15.96 9.95 -2.73
C GLY A 35 -15.25 8.74 -2.15
N ILE A 36 -14.47 8.09 -3.02
CA ILE A 36 -13.57 7.00 -2.67
C ILE A 36 -12.23 7.21 -3.39
N ALA A 37 -11.15 7.07 -2.64
CA ALA A 37 -9.78 7.06 -3.17
C ALA A 37 -9.04 5.84 -2.61
N ALA A 38 -7.99 5.39 -3.30
CA ALA A 38 -7.16 4.32 -2.76
C ALA A 38 -5.70 4.46 -3.16
N ARG A 39 -4.80 4.11 -2.24
CA ARG A 39 -3.36 3.96 -2.51
C ARG A 39 -2.88 2.59 -2.11
N PHE A 40 -1.82 2.14 -2.76
CA PHE A 40 -1.04 1.04 -2.21
C PHE A 40 -0.28 1.52 -0.98
N VAL A 41 -0.08 0.62 -0.04
CA VAL A 41 0.86 0.79 1.07
C VAL A 41 1.68 -0.48 1.17
N HIS A 42 2.97 -0.33 1.47
CA HIS A 42 3.91 -1.44 1.55
C HIS A 42 4.35 -1.64 2.99
N LEU A 43 4.26 -2.89 3.47
CA LEU A 43 4.73 -3.30 4.78
C LEU A 43 6.04 -4.07 4.60
N VAL A 44 7.15 -3.46 5.01
CA VAL A 44 8.50 -4.03 4.85
C VAL A 44 8.99 -4.57 6.19
N ALA A 45 9.40 -5.83 6.18
CA ALA A 45 9.92 -6.56 7.32
C ALA A 45 11.43 -6.75 7.23
N THR A 46 12.14 -6.28 8.24
CA THR A 46 13.61 -6.40 8.35
C THR A 46 14.01 -6.93 9.72
N ASP A 47 15.23 -7.47 9.80
CA ASP A 47 15.82 -7.99 11.04
C ASP A 47 16.44 -6.92 11.93
N ALA A 48 16.75 -5.77 11.34
CA ALA A 48 17.22 -4.57 12.02
C ALA A 48 16.48 -3.35 11.44
N ALA A 49 16.43 -2.26 12.19
CA ALA A 49 15.91 -1.01 11.66
C ALA A 49 16.72 -0.58 10.43
N PRO A 50 16.08 -0.27 9.29
CA PRO A 50 16.80 0.13 8.09
C PRO A 50 17.50 1.48 8.32
N THR A 51 18.76 1.56 7.88
CA THR A 51 19.52 2.81 7.83
C THR A 51 18.84 3.84 6.91
N PRO A 52 19.15 5.14 7.03
CA PRO A 52 18.58 6.16 6.15
C PRO A 52 18.78 5.84 4.66
N THR A 53 19.97 5.36 4.27
CA THR A 53 20.26 4.94 2.90
C THR A 53 19.41 3.73 2.47
N GLU A 54 19.19 2.75 3.35
CA GLU A 54 18.30 1.62 3.03
C GLU A 54 16.84 2.06 2.91
N GLN A 55 16.40 3.03 3.73
CA GLN A 55 15.05 3.61 3.61
C GLN A 55 14.85 4.30 2.26
N GLU A 56 15.83 5.09 1.80
CA GLU A 56 15.79 5.73 0.48
C GLU A 56 15.72 4.70 -0.65
N ARG A 57 16.52 3.64 -0.56
CA ARG A 57 16.52 2.55 -1.56
C ARG A 57 15.21 1.78 -1.57
N LEU A 58 14.63 1.51 -0.39
CA LEU A 58 13.31 0.88 -0.27
C LEU A 58 12.20 1.78 -0.84
N ALA A 59 12.23 3.07 -0.53
CA ALA A 59 11.27 4.03 -1.07
C ALA A 59 11.36 4.11 -2.59
N ALA A 60 12.57 4.19 -3.15
CA ALA A 60 12.78 4.19 -4.60
C ALA A 60 12.26 2.90 -5.26
N LEU A 61 12.54 1.74 -4.68
CA LEU A 61 12.07 0.44 -5.21
C LEU A 61 10.54 0.31 -5.18
N LEU A 62 9.89 0.88 -4.16
CA LEU A 62 8.46 0.76 -3.92
C LEU A 62 7.65 1.95 -4.47
N THR A 63 8.31 2.86 -5.18
CA THR A 63 7.69 3.94 -5.95
C THR A 63 7.46 3.46 -7.38
N TYR A 64 6.22 3.06 -7.68
CA TYR A 64 5.82 2.61 -9.01
C TYR A 64 4.33 2.89 -9.26
N GLY A 65 3.96 2.94 -10.54
CA GLY A 65 2.60 3.29 -10.96
C GLY A 65 2.32 4.78 -10.89
N ASP A 66 1.05 5.13 -11.03
CA ASP A 66 0.61 6.54 -10.98
C ASP A 66 0.72 7.09 -9.54
N PRO A 67 1.14 8.35 -9.35
CA PRO A 67 1.15 8.96 -8.03
C PRO A 67 -0.25 9.03 -7.41
N TYR A 68 -0.35 8.78 -6.11
CA TYR A 68 -1.58 9.03 -5.37
C TYR A 68 -1.74 10.53 -5.10
N ALA A 69 -2.89 11.09 -5.52
CA ALA A 69 -3.24 12.50 -5.32
C ALA A 69 -4.60 12.66 -4.61
N GLY A 70 -5.06 11.61 -3.91
CA GLY A 70 -6.32 11.64 -3.17
C GLY A 70 -6.18 12.20 -1.76
N PRO A 71 -7.28 12.27 -0.99
CA PRO A 71 -7.28 12.76 0.39
C PRO A 71 -6.38 11.93 1.31
N GLU A 72 -5.89 12.55 2.39
CA GLU A 72 -5.12 11.89 3.47
C GLU A 72 -5.91 11.79 4.78
N ASP A 73 -7.11 12.33 4.81
CA ASP A 73 -8.07 12.30 5.91
C ASP A 73 -9.26 11.38 5.57
N GLY A 74 -10.32 11.43 6.38
CA GLY A 74 -11.51 10.60 6.21
C GLY A 74 -11.40 9.19 6.79
N ALA A 75 -12.47 8.40 6.60
CA ALA A 75 -12.53 7.04 7.11
C ALA A 75 -11.61 6.12 6.31
N VAL A 76 -10.78 5.33 7.00
CA VAL A 76 -9.79 4.44 6.41
C VAL A 76 -10.26 2.99 6.45
N LEU A 77 -10.18 2.32 5.31
CA LEU A 77 -10.40 0.88 5.18
C LEU A 77 -9.15 0.23 4.59
N ILE A 78 -8.57 -0.73 5.31
CA ILE A 78 -7.36 -1.43 4.87
C ILE A 78 -7.72 -2.81 4.35
N VAL A 79 -7.36 -3.08 3.10
CA VAL A 79 -7.50 -4.39 2.47
C VAL A 79 -6.13 -5.04 2.36
N THR A 80 -6.00 -6.25 2.94
CA THR A 80 -4.75 -7.01 2.98
C THR A 80 -4.98 -8.45 2.53
N PRO A 81 -3.94 -9.17 2.09
CA PRO A 81 -4.00 -10.63 2.04
C PRO A 81 -4.36 -11.20 3.42
N ARG A 82 -5.14 -12.28 3.45
CA ARG A 82 -5.55 -12.93 4.70
C ARG A 82 -4.34 -13.23 5.58
N LEU A 83 -4.46 -13.00 6.87
CA LEU A 83 -3.43 -13.38 7.84
C LEU A 83 -3.06 -14.87 7.68
N GLY A 84 -1.77 -15.16 7.80
CA GLY A 84 -1.22 -16.50 7.53
C GLY A 84 -0.98 -16.81 6.05
N THR A 85 -1.29 -15.89 5.13
CA THR A 85 -0.97 -16.05 3.70
C THR A 85 0.18 -15.13 3.26
N LEU A 86 0.80 -15.51 2.15
CA LEU A 86 1.81 -14.72 1.44
C LEU A 86 1.29 -14.49 0.02
N SER A 87 1.19 -13.23 -0.41
CA SER A 87 0.72 -12.93 -1.76
C SER A 87 1.79 -13.29 -2.81
N PRO A 88 1.41 -13.66 -4.05
CA PRO A 88 2.37 -13.84 -5.13
C PRO A 88 3.18 -12.57 -5.44
N TRP A 89 2.59 -11.40 -5.18
CA TRP A 89 3.28 -10.11 -5.28
C TRP A 89 4.41 -10.02 -4.25
N ALA A 90 4.14 -10.39 -2.99
CA ALA A 90 5.11 -10.35 -1.90
C ALA A 90 6.33 -11.23 -2.18
N SER A 91 6.14 -12.43 -2.72
CA SER A 91 7.26 -13.30 -3.11
C SER A 91 8.18 -12.61 -4.11
N LYS A 92 7.63 -12.11 -5.23
CA LYS A 92 8.42 -11.45 -6.28
C LYS A 92 9.07 -10.15 -5.79
N ALA A 93 8.34 -9.32 -5.06
CA ALA A 93 8.85 -8.06 -4.55
C ALA A 93 9.97 -8.27 -3.52
N THR A 94 9.87 -9.32 -2.71
CA THR A 94 10.94 -9.72 -1.77
C THR A 94 12.20 -10.17 -2.52
N ASP A 95 12.05 -10.98 -3.57
CA ASP A 95 13.18 -11.43 -4.39
C ASP A 95 13.85 -10.26 -5.11
N ILE A 96 13.08 -9.32 -5.67
CA ILE A 96 13.62 -8.11 -6.30
C ILE A 96 14.42 -7.29 -5.29
N ALA A 97 13.88 -7.02 -4.11
CA ALA A 97 14.59 -6.24 -3.08
C ALA A 97 15.92 -6.89 -2.67
N ARG A 98 15.93 -8.22 -2.51
CA ARG A 98 17.16 -8.98 -2.22
C ARG A 98 18.16 -8.93 -3.37
N ASN A 99 17.71 -9.04 -4.61
CA ASN A 99 18.58 -8.92 -5.80
C ASN A 99 19.13 -7.50 -5.97
N CYS A 100 18.41 -6.49 -5.49
CA CYS A 100 18.94 -5.13 -5.35
C CYS A 100 19.90 -4.99 -4.16
N GLY A 101 20.19 -6.04 -3.39
CA GLY A 101 21.09 -5.97 -2.23
C GLY A 101 20.48 -5.22 -1.04
N ILE A 102 19.16 -5.30 -0.85
CA ILE A 102 18.47 -4.80 0.35
C ILE A 102 18.11 -5.99 1.24
N ALA A 103 18.61 -5.98 2.48
CA ALA A 103 18.40 -7.08 3.43
C ALA A 103 16.99 -7.02 4.04
N ILE A 104 16.01 -7.62 3.35
CA ILE A 104 14.63 -7.74 3.87
C ILE A 104 14.21 -9.19 4.07
N ARG A 105 13.38 -9.41 5.10
CA ARG A 105 12.68 -10.68 5.31
C ARG A 105 11.53 -10.83 4.33
N ARG A 106 10.72 -9.79 4.20
CA ARG A 106 9.49 -9.79 3.40
C ARG A 106 9.04 -8.37 3.12
N VAL A 107 8.42 -8.15 1.96
CA VAL A 107 7.56 -6.99 1.71
C VAL A 107 6.17 -7.47 1.33
N GLU A 108 5.13 -6.85 1.85
CA GLU A 108 3.74 -7.09 1.47
C GLU A 108 3.09 -5.81 0.94
N ARG A 109 2.18 -5.96 -0.02
CA ARG A 109 1.37 -4.85 -0.52
C ARG A 109 -0.05 -4.95 -0.01
N ILE A 110 -0.53 -3.85 0.54
CA ILE A 110 -1.91 -3.67 0.99
C ILE A 110 -2.53 -2.49 0.23
N THR A 111 -3.86 -2.40 0.27
CA THR A 111 -4.59 -1.26 -0.29
C THR A 111 -5.25 -0.50 0.83
N GLU A 112 -4.91 0.79 0.95
CA GLU A 112 -5.59 1.73 1.83
C GLU A 112 -6.67 2.45 1.01
N TYR A 113 -7.93 2.24 1.36
CA TYR A 113 -9.06 3.00 0.85
C TYR A 113 -9.43 4.12 1.81
N ARG A 114 -9.78 5.28 1.24
CA ARG A 114 -10.30 6.43 1.97
C ARG A 114 -11.67 6.80 1.44
N ILE A 115 -12.60 6.97 2.37
CA ILE A 115 -13.99 7.34 2.10
C ILE A 115 -14.20 8.77 2.56
N SER A 116 -14.66 9.60 1.64
CA SER A 116 -15.13 10.97 1.90
C SER A 116 -16.63 10.95 2.16
N LEU A 117 -17.08 11.80 3.09
CA LEU A 117 -18.48 11.95 3.48
C LEU A 117 -19.05 13.33 3.08
#